data_AF-A0A519H5E7-F1
#
_entry.id   AF-A0A519H5E7-F1
#
_cell.length_a   1.000
_cell.length_b   1.000
_cell.length_c   1.000
_cell.angle_alpha   90.00
_cell.angle_beta   90.00
_cell.angle_gamma   90.00
#
_symmetry.space_group_name_H-M   'P 1'
#
loop_
_entity.id
_entity.type
_entity.pdbx_description
1 polymer ?
#
loop_
_entity_poly.entity_id
_entity_poly.type
_entity_poly.pdbx_seq_one_letter_code
_entity_poly.pdbx_strand_id
1 'polypeptide(L)'
;DHTLRISDKLGALRAILDNALTLNATLVTQRQTDTALEQNEQVKKISGWAAILFGPTLVGTIYGMNFTHMPELEWTFGYPLAVLAMAGTSVALWAVFKAKRWL
;
A
#
# COMPACT_ATOMS: atom_id res chain seq x y z
N ASP A 1 -55.44 -27.57 -19.77
CA ASP A 1 -54.19 -28.35 -19.68
C ASP A 1 -52.96 -27.63 -20.25
N HIS A 2 -53.06 -27.02 -21.44
CA HIS A 2 -51.91 -26.35 -22.08
C HIS A 2 -51.37 -25.11 -21.36
N THR A 3 -52.24 -24.34 -20.68
CA THR A 3 -51.88 -23.13 -19.93
C THR A 3 -51.07 -23.44 -18.66
N LEU A 4 -51.40 -24.53 -17.97
CA LEU A 4 -50.64 -25.02 -16.81
C LEU A 4 -49.23 -25.43 -17.21
N ARG A 5 -49.09 -26.21 -18.29
CA ARG A 5 -47.79 -26.67 -18.79
C ARG A 5 -46.87 -25.52 -19.25
N ILE A 6 -47.45 -24.46 -19.81
CA ILE A 6 -46.69 -23.25 -20.19
C ILE A 6 -46.25 -22.50 -18.94
N SER A 7 -47.11 -22.38 -17.94
CA SER A 7 -46.79 -21.71 -16.68
C SER A 7 -45.68 -22.43 -15.91
N ASP A 8 -45.69 -23.77 -15.86
CA ASP A 8 -44.62 -24.57 -15.25
C ASP A 8 -43.27 -24.39 -15.97
N LYS A 9 -43.28 -24.37 -17.31
CA LYS A 9 -42.08 -24.09 -18.10
C LYS A 9 -41.54 -22.68 -17.86
N LEU A 10 -42.42 -21.69 -17.75
CA LEU A 10 -42.07 -20.30 -17.39
C LEU A 10 -41.49 -20.20 -15.98
N GLY A 11 -42.03 -20.96 -15.02
CA GLY A 11 -41.48 -21.07 -13.67
C GLY A 11 -40.07 -21.66 -13.66
N ALA A 12 -39.86 -22.76 -14.39
CA ALA A 12 -38.55 -23.39 -14.53
C ALA A 12 -37.53 -22.47 -15.23
N LEU A 13 -37.92 -21.77 -16.29
CA LEU A 13 -37.07 -20.78 -16.98
C LEU A 13 -36.69 -19.62 -16.07
N ARG A 14 -37.63 -19.11 -15.27
CA ARG A 14 -37.34 -18.07 -14.27
C ARG A 14 -36.33 -18.56 -13.25
N ALA A 15 -36.51 -19.76 -12.71
CA ALA A 15 -35.59 -20.32 -11.72
C ALA A 15 -34.15 -20.47 -12.28
N ILE A 16 -34.02 -20.92 -13.53
CA ILE A 16 -32.70 -21.02 -14.19
C ILE A 16 -32.10 -19.63 -14.42
N LEU A 17 -32.90 -18.64 -14.83
CA LEU A 17 -32.43 -17.28 -15.05
C LEU A 17 -31.96 -16.63 -13.74
N ASP A 18 -32.71 -16.81 -12.65
CA ASP A 18 -32.36 -16.30 -11.32
C ASP A 18 -31.04 -16.89 -10.81
N ASN A 19 -30.88 -18.21 -10.99
CA ASN A 19 -29.64 -18.90 -10.67
C ASN A 19 -28.47 -18.40 -11.55
N ALA A 20 -28.69 -18.20 -12.86
CA ALA A 20 -27.67 -17.68 -13.76
C ALA A 20 -27.26 -16.22 -13.44
N LEU A 21 -28.22 -15.37 -13.06
CA LEU A 21 -27.95 -14.00 -12.62
C LEU A 21 -27.16 -13.99 -11.31
N THR A 22 -27.55 -14.84 -10.35
CA THR A 22 -26.84 -15.01 -9.07
C THR A 22 -25.42 -15.49 -9.29
N LEU A 23 -25.22 -16.51 -10.14
CA LEU A 23 -23.88 -17.00 -10.50
C LEU A 23 -23.02 -15.92 -11.16
N ASN A 24 -23.59 -15.14 -12.09
CA ASN A 24 -22.87 -14.03 -12.71
C ASN A 24 -22.48 -12.97 -11.67
N ALA A 25 -23.37 -12.63 -10.75
CA ALA A 25 -23.07 -11.71 -9.65
C ALA A 25 -21.91 -12.25 -8.79
N THR A 26 -21.94 -13.54 -8.41
CA THR A 26 -20.87 -14.19 -7.66
C THR A 26 -19.54 -14.20 -8.43
N LEU A 27 -19.55 -14.52 -9.72
CA LEU A 27 -18.35 -14.51 -10.55
C LEU A 27 -17.75 -13.10 -10.70
N VAL A 28 -18.59 -12.08 -10.83
CA VAL A 28 -18.15 -10.68 -10.85
C VAL A 28 -17.54 -10.29 -9.51
N THR A 29 -18.18 -10.65 -8.39
CA THR A 29 -17.62 -10.44 -7.05
C THR A 29 -16.29 -11.17 -6.87
N GLN A 30 -16.16 -12.40 -7.36
CA GLN A 30 -14.91 -13.15 -7.27
C GLN A 30 -13.77 -12.47 -8.03
N ARG A 31 -14.04 -12.00 -9.25
CA ARG A 31 -13.06 -11.20 -10.02
C ARG A 31 -12.69 -9.91 -9.28
N GLN A 32 -13.67 -9.24 -8.68
CA GLN A 32 -13.40 -8.06 -7.85
C GLN A 32 -12.51 -8.40 -6.66
N THR A 33 -12.72 -9.52 -5.97
CA THR A 33 -11.86 -9.93 -4.85
C THR A 33 -10.43 -10.24 -5.28
N ASP A 34 -10.23 -10.90 -6.43
CA ASP A 34 -8.90 -11.20 -6.94
C ASP A 34 -8.14 -9.91 -7.27
N THR A 35 -8.79 -8.99 -8.01
CA THR A 35 -8.20 -7.67 -8.31
C THR A 35 -7.94 -6.85 -7.06
N ALA A 36 -8.81 -6.94 -6.04
CA ALA A 36 -8.63 -6.24 -4.77
C ALA A 36 -7.44 -6.79 -3.98
N LEU A 37 -7.18 -8.11 -4.01
CA LEU A 37 -6.01 -8.71 -3.40
C LEU A 37 -4.72 -8.21 -4.06
N GLU A 38 -4.67 -8.19 -5.39
CA GLU A 38 -3.54 -7.64 -6.15
C GLU A 38 -3.33 -6.15 -5.84
N GLN A 39 -4.40 -5.37 -5.75
CA GLN A 39 -4.34 -3.97 -5.34
C GLN A 39 -3.84 -3.81 -3.91
N ASN A 40 -4.24 -4.69 -2.99
CA ASN A 40 -3.80 -4.65 -1.60
C ASN A 40 -2.28 -4.86 -1.51
N GLU A 41 -1.73 -5.78 -2.30
CA GLU A 41 -0.28 -5.94 -2.41
C GLU A 41 0.38 -4.66 -2.94
N GLN A 42 -0.13 -4.07 -4.03
CA GLN A 42 0.41 -2.84 -4.59
C GLN A 42 0.37 -1.68 -3.58
N VAL A 43 -0.72 -1.52 -2.83
CA VAL A 43 -0.84 -0.51 -1.78
C VAL A 43 0.18 -0.74 -0.66
N LYS A 44 0.42 -1.99 -0.26
CA LYS A 44 1.50 -2.32 0.69
C LYS A 44 2.86 -1.92 0.13
N LYS A 45 3.09 -2.08 -1.18
CA LYS A 45 4.34 -1.65 -1.84
C LYS A 45 4.52 -0.13 -1.80
N ILE A 46 3.48 0.60 -2.20
CA ILE A 46 3.49 2.07 -2.25
C ILE A 46 3.65 2.66 -0.84
N SER A 47 2.88 2.16 0.13
CA SER A 47 2.98 2.58 1.53
C SER A 47 4.35 2.27 2.13
N GLY A 48 4.95 1.12 1.77
CA GLY A 48 6.33 0.78 2.12
C GLY A 48 7.35 1.81 1.62
N TRP A 49 7.26 2.20 0.34
CA TRP A 49 8.12 3.23 -0.26
C TRP A 49 7.89 4.62 0.35
N ALA A 50 6.64 4.99 0.65
CA ALA A 50 6.34 6.25 1.32
C ALA A 50 6.99 6.35 2.70
N ALA A 51 6.94 5.26 3.49
CA ALA A 51 7.61 5.20 4.80
C ALA A 51 9.14 5.30 4.68
N ILE A 52 9.72 4.72 3.62
CA ILE A 52 11.16 4.82 3.31
C ILE A 52 11.58 6.25 3.02
N LEU A 53 10.80 6.99 2.23
CA LEU A 53 11.04 8.40 1.90
C LEU A 53 10.82 9.33 3.09
N PHE A 54 9.90 8.98 4.00
CA PHE A 54 9.57 9.81 5.17
C PHE A 54 10.74 9.94 6.16
N GLY A 55 11.51 8.87 6.36
CA GLY A 55 12.67 8.84 7.27
C GLY A 55 13.73 9.92 6.99
N PRO A 56 14.36 9.93 5.79
CA PRO A 56 15.37 10.92 5.43
C PRO A 56 14.76 12.32 5.30
N THR A 57 13.51 12.44 4.83
CA THR A 57 12.83 13.75 4.76
C THR A 57 12.65 14.35 6.14
N LEU A 58 12.21 13.60 7.16
CA LEU A 58 12.08 14.10 8.52
C LEU A 58 13.42 14.58 9.10
N VAL A 59 14.49 13.81 8.93
CA VAL A 59 15.82 14.20 9.41
C VAL A 59 16.34 15.42 8.64
N GLY A 60 16.14 15.46 7.32
CA GLY A 60 16.45 16.59 6.48
C GLY A 60 15.68 17.86 6.85
N THR A 61 14.40 17.76 7.24
CA THR A 61 13.60 18.91 7.70
C THR A 61 14.04 19.41 9.07
N ILE A 62 14.29 18.50 10.03
CA ILE A 62 14.77 18.85 11.37
C ILE A 62 16.13 19.54 11.29
N TYR A 63 17.06 18.99 10.50
CA TYR A 63 18.39 19.59 10.33
C TYR A 63 18.35 20.83 9.43
N GLY A 64 17.56 20.84 8.35
CA GLY A 64 17.40 21.96 7.43
C GLY A 64 16.82 23.23 8.08
N MET A 65 15.95 23.08 9.08
CA MET A 65 15.44 24.19 9.89
C MET A 65 16.40 24.61 11.03
N ASN A 66 17.33 23.75 11.44
CA ASN A 66 18.26 24.00 12.56
C ASN A 66 19.66 24.47 12.10
N PHE A 67 19.86 24.71 10.80
CA PHE A 67 21.08 25.38 10.30
C PHE A 67 21.12 26.89 10.57
N THR A 68 19.95 27.52 10.75
CA THR A 68 19.84 28.99 10.90
C THR A 68 19.99 29.45 12.37
N HIS A 69 19.86 28.54 13.33
CA HIS A 69 19.96 28.84 14.76
C HIS A 69 20.99 27.91 15.42
N MET A 70 22.29 28.09 15.19
CA MET A 70 23.28 27.58 16.15
C MET A 70 24.62 28.35 16.12
N PRO A 71 25.05 28.96 17.24
CA PRO A 71 26.36 29.60 17.42
C PRO A 71 27.54 28.60 17.55
N GLU A 72 27.33 27.30 17.31
CA GLU A 72 28.27 26.21 17.62
C GLU A 72 29.38 25.99 16.56
N LEU A 73 29.60 26.94 15.64
CA LEU A 73 30.76 26.93 14.73
C LEU A 73 32.10 27.13 15.46
N GLU A 74 32.07 27.48 16.76
CA GLU A 74 33.25 27.50 17.62
C GLU A 74 33.73 26.12 18.08
N TRP A 75 32.95 25.05 17.90
CA TRP A 75 33.32 23.71 18.37
C TRP A 75 33.70 22.76 17.23
N THR A 76 34.97 22.38 17.19
CA THR A 76 35.62 21.50 16.19
C THR A 76 34.88 20.16 15.93
N PHE A 77 34.01 19.73 16.84
CA PHE A 77 33.26 18.47 16.73
C PHE A 77 31.86 18.58 16.09
N GLY A 78 31.34 19.79 15.83
CA GLY A 78 30.02 19.95 15.19
C GLY A 78 29.98 19.44 13.75
N TYR A 79 31.05 19.67 13.00
CA TYR A 79 31.18 19.22 11.60
C TYR A 79 31.19 17.68 11.44
N PRO A 80 32.03 16.91 12.19
CA PRO A 80 31.98 15.44 12.10
C PRO A 80 30.67 14.84 12.63
N LEU A 81 29.97 15.48 13.57
CA LEU A 81 28.66 15.03 14.04
C LEU A 81 27.59 15.15 12.94
N ALA A 82 27.60 16.24 12.17
CA ALA A 82 26.72 16.43 11.03
C ALA A 82 26.96 15.39 9.92
N VAL A 83 28.23 15.07 9.65
CA VAL A 83 28.61 13.99 8.72
C VAL A 83 28.15 12.62 9.23
N LEU A 84 28.28 12.36 10.53
CA LEU A 84 27.75 11.15 11.17
C LEU A 84 26.22 11.06 11.11
N ALA A 85 25.50 12.18 11.19
CA ALA A 85 24.05 12.22 11.03
C ALA A 85 23.61 11.93 9.57
N MET A 86 24.33 12.47 8.58
CA MET A 86 24.11 12.16 7.15
C MET A 86 24.42 10.69 6.82
N ALA A 87 25.53 10.16 7.34
CA ALA A 87 25.88 8.75 7.18
C ALA A 87 24.90 7.85 7.95
N GLY A 88 24.52 8.24 9.16
CA GLY A 88 23.59 7.51 10.03
C GLY A 88 22.19 7.40 9.44
N THR A 89 21.69 8.45 8.77
CA THR A 89 20.42 8.37 8.03
C THR A 89 20.51 7.45 6.82
N SER A 90 21.60 7.54 6.05
CA SER A 90 21.84 6.66 4.90
C SER A 90 21.92 5.17 5.31
N VAL A 91 22.59 4.88 6.42
CA VAL A 91 22.73 3.52 6.98
C VAL A 91 21.43 3.05 7.64
N ALA A 92 20.69 3.92 8.33
CA ALA A 92 19.39 3.59 8.90
C ALA A 92 18.39 3.19 7.81
N LEU A 93 18.36 3.90 6.68
CA LEU A 93 17.58 3.49 5.52
C LEU A 93 18.00 2.11 4.99
N TRP A 94 19.31 1.91 4.80
CA TRP A 94 19.84 0.63 4.32
C TRP A 94 19.48 -0.54 5.26
N ALA A 95 19.55 -0.31 6.57
CA ALA A 95 19.18 -1.29 7.59
C ALA A 95 17.68 -1.61 7.59
N VAL A 96 16.81 -0.61 7.39
CA VAL A 96 15.35 -0.80 7.26
C VAL A 96 15.02 -1.62 6.01
N PHE A 97 15.69 -1.35 4.89
CA PHE A 97 15.56 -2.15 3.66
C PHE A 97 15.96 -3.61 3.87
N LYS A 98 17.06 -3.86 4.59
CA LYS A 98 17.52 -5.21 4.91
C LYS A 98 16.59 -5.94 5.90
N ALA A 99 16.10 -5.23 6.92
CA ALA A 99 15.25 -5.81 7.97
C ALA A 99 13.86 -6.21 7.46
N LYS A 100 13.31 -5.51 6.46
CA LYS A 100 12.01 -5.85 5.87
C LYS A 100 12.02 -7.03 4.91
N ARG A 101 13.17 -7.73 4.70
CA ARG A 101 13.27 -8.93 3.85
C ARG A 101 12.57 -8.76 2.50
N TRP A 102 12.78 -7.59 1.90
CA TRP A 102 12.27 -7.27 0.57
C TRP A 102 13.32 -7.49 -0.53
N LEU A 103 14.43 -8.14 -0.16
CA LEU A 103 15.12 -9.11 -1.01
C LEU A 103 14.68 -10.51 -0.60
#